data_AF-A0AAD3TZ37-F1
#
_entry.id   AF-A0AAD3TZ37-F1
#
_cell.length_a   1.000
_cell.length_b   1.000
_cell.length_c   1.000
_cell.angle_alpha   90.00
_cell.angle_beta   90.00
_cell.angle_gamma   90.00
#
_symmetry.space_group_name_H-M   'P 1'
#
loop_
_entity.id
_entity.type
_entity.pdbx_description
1 polymer ?
#
loop_
_entity_poly.entity_id
_entity_poly.type
_entity_poly.pdbx_seq_one_letter_code
_entity_poly.pdbx_strand_id
1 'polypeptide(L)'
;MAKSLRSKVKLAARRRKAVMSHYAVADAERTARISARIVAKSGTKEDAEGDAAMEEGDEEMKEEPKKISTSVPRGSRREEWRKSKGMEARPKLKGLNKLGVPISRHKAGKTKRRR
;
A
#
# COMPACT_ATOMS: atom_id res chain seq x y z
N MET A 1 27.72 37.72 -11.73
CA MET A 1 27.25 36.67 -10.81
C MET A 1 26.35 35.68 -11.55
N ALA A 2 26.72 34.41 -11.65
CA ALA A 2 25.86 33.39 -12.25
C ALA A 2 24.67 33.06 -11.33
N LYS A 3 23.54 32.63 -11.92
CA LYS A 3 22.36 32.20 -11.16
C LYS A 3 22.58 30.81 -10.57
N SER A 4 22.35 30.64 -9.27
CA SER A 4 22.37 29.34 -8.58
C SER A 4 21.35 28.35 -9.17
N LEU A 5 21.65 27.05 -9.08
CA LEU A 5 20.75 25.96 -9.45
C LEU A 5 19.40 26.03 -8.75
N ARG A 6 19.38 26.51 -7.50
CA ARG A 6 18.16 26.65 -6.68
C ARG A 6 17.51 28.03 -6.81
N SER A 7 17.99 28.88 -7.71
CA SER A 7 17.39 30.20 -7.92
C SER A 7 15.95 30.05 -8.42
N LYS A 8 15.04 30.85 -7.86
CA LYS A 8 13.60 30.79 -8.16
C LYS A 8 13.32 30.97 -9.65
N VAL A 9 14.06 31.86 -10.32
CA VAL A 9 13.93 32.11 -11.76
C VAL A 9 14.29 30.87 -12.58
N LYS A 10 15.38 30.15 -12.25
CA LYS A 10 15.76 28.92 -12.96
C LYS A 10 14.78 27.77 -12.67
N LEU A 11 14.35 27.63 -11.42
CA LEU A 11 13.35 26.60 -11.05
C LEU A 11 12.01 26.82 -11.76
N ALA A 12 11.52 28.06 -11.82
CA ALA A 12 10.28 28.40 -12.52
C ALA A 12 10.35 28.10 -14.03
N ALA A 13 11.48 28.41 -14.67
CA ALA A 13 11.70 28.07 -16.08
C ALA A 13 11.75 26.56 -16.31
N ARG A 14 12.40 25.80 -15.42
CA ARG A 14 12.44 24.32 -15.49
C ARG A 14 11.05 23.70 -15.31
N ARG A 15 10.27 24.20 -14.34
CA ARG A 15 8.88 23.75 -14.13
C ARG A 15 8.02 23.98 -15.37
N ARG A 16 8.11 25.16 -15.99
CA ARG A 16 7.41 25.43 -17.26
C ARG A 16 7.81 24.47 -18.37
N LYS A 17 9.10 24.19 -18.53
CA LYS A 17 9.57 23.20 -19.52
C LYS A 17 9.07 21.79 -19.22
N ALA A 18 9.03 21.36 -17.96
CA ALA A 18 8.55 20.03 -17.61
C ALA A 18 7.07 19.80 -18.00
N VAL A 19 6.24 20.84 -18.00
CA VAL A 19 4.80 20.71 -18.25
C VAL A 19 4.41 21.12 -19.67
N MET A 20 5.00 22.18 -20.21
CA MET A 20 4.53 22.84 -21.44
C MET A 20 5.41 22.58 -22.66
N SER A 21 6.42 21.74 -22.56
CA SER A 21 7.33 21.45 -23.68
C SER A 21 7.28 19.99 -24.10
N HIS A 22 8.02 19.65 -25.17
CA HIS A 22 8.14 18.30 -25.71
C HIS A 22 8.56 17.24 -24.68
N TYR A 23 9.18 17.62 -23.55
CA TYR A 23 9.45 16.69 -22.45
C TYR A 23 8.18 16.04 -21.90
N ALA A 24 7.09 16.82 -21.74
CA ALA A 24 5.82 16.31 -21.24
C ALA A 24 5.22 15.27 -22.20
N VAL A 25 5.30 15.53 -23.50
CA VAL A 25 4.80 14.63 -24.55
C VAL A 25 5.60 13.33 -24.56
N ALA A 26 6.93 13.42 -24.58
CA ALA A 26 7.80 12.24 -24.58
C ALA A 26 7.64 11.38 -23.32
N ASP A 27 7.42 12.01 -22.16
CA ASP A 27 7.15 11.30 -20.92
C ASP A 27 5.77 10.61 -20.96
N ALA A 28 4.73 11.27 -21.48
CA ALA A 28 3.40 10.69 -21.65
C ALA A 28 3.39 9.52 -22.63
N GLU A 29 4.11 9.60 -23.74
CA GLU A 29 4.27 8.48 -24.68
C GLU A 29 4.96 7.29 -24.02
N ARG A 30 5.99 7.54 -23.20
CA ARG A 30 6.70 6.49 -22.47
C ARG A 30 5.77 5.81 -21.46
N THR A 31 5.00 6.57 -20.69
CA THR A 31 4.05 6.00 -19.73
C THR A 31 2.95 5.21 -20.43
N ALA A 32 2.39 5.72 -21.54
CA ALA A 32 1.41 5.01 -22.34
C ALA A 32 1.98 3.66 -22.85
N ARG A 33 3.19 3.65 -23.41
CA ARG A 33 3.86 2.41 -23.87
C ARG A 33 4.06 1.40 -22.75
N ILE A 34 4.51 1.86 -21.58
CA ILE A 34 4.72 0.98 -20.41
C ILE A 34 3.37 0.40 -19.95
N SER A 35 2.33 1.23 -19.87
CA SER A 35 0.99 0.78 -19.47
C SER A 35 0.46 -0.29 -20.43
N ALA A 36 0.57 -0.08 -21.74
CA ALA A 36 0.17 -1.06 -22.75
C ALA A 36 0.93 -2.39 -22.61
N ARG A 37 2.24 -2.34 -22.35
CA ARG A 37 3.05 -3.55 -22.11
C ARG A 37 2.63 -4.29 -20.85
N ILE A 38 2.30 -3.57 -19.78
CA ILE A 38 1.86 -4.18 -18.52
C ILE A 38 0.51 -4.87 -18.73
N VAL A 39 -0.44 -4.19 -19.38
CA VAL A 39 -1.76 -4.74 -19.69
C VAL A 39 -1.66 -5.96 -20.60
N ALA A 40 -0.84 -5.90 -21.66
CA ALA A 40 -0.60 -7.05 -22.52
C ALA A 40 0.01 -8.24 -21.74
N LYS A 41 0.99 -7.95 -20.86
CA LYS A 41 1.64 -8.98 -20.05
C LYS A 41 0.72 -9.59 -18.98
N SER A 42 -0.19 -8.81 -18.39
CA SER A 42 -1.17 -9.34 -17.45
C SER A 42 -2.23 -10.19 -18.16
N GLY A 43 -2.71 -9.76 -19.33
CA GLY A 43 -3.67 -10.55 -20.14
C GLY A 43 -3.08 -11.90 -20.55
N THR A 44 -1.86 -11.93 -21.10
CA THR A 44 -1.21 -13.20 -21.49
C THR A 44 -0.93 -14.16 -20.33
N LYS A 45 -0.95 -13.69 -19.08
CA LYS A 45 -0.81 -14.56 -17.91
C LYS A 45 -2.13 -15.18 -17.47
N GLU A 46 -3.25 -14.56 -17.79
CA GLU A 46 -4.58 -15.09 -17.49
C GLU A 46 -4.98 -16.16 -18.52
N ASP A 47 -4.51 -16.06 -19.76
CA ASP A 47 -4.83 -17.03 -20.83
C ASP A 47 -3.91 -18.27 -20.89
N ALA A 48 -2.73 -18.24 -20.26
CA ALA A 48 -1.75 -19.34 -20.33
C ALA A 48 -1.90 -20.41 -19.22
N GLU A 49 -2.77 -20.19 -18.23
CA GLU A 49 -2.93 -21.05 -17.05
C GLU A 49 -4.41 -21.33 -16.74
N GLY A 50 -5.28 -21.31 -17.77
CA GLY A 50 -6.73 -21.27 -17.58
C GLY A 50 -7.56 -22.17 -18.50
N ASP A 51 -6.97 -23.10 -19.26
CA ASP A 51 -7.72 -24.02 -20.13
C ASP A 51 -7.49 -25.48 -19.76
N ALA A 52 -7.90 -25.84 -18.53
CA ALA A 52 -8.11 -27.22 -18.10
C ALA A 52 -9.24 -27.29 -17.07
N ALA A 53 -10.46 -27.44 -17.60
CA ALA A 53 -11.64 -28.10 -17.02
C ALA A 53 -11.87 -28.07 -15.48
N MET A 54 -12.87 -27.29 -15.06
CA MET A 54 -13.88 -27.64 -14.03
C MET A 54 -15.10 -26.75 -14.33
N GLU A 55 -16.09 -27.23 -15.07
CA GLU A 55 -17.29 -27.94 -14.56
C GLU A 55 -17.95 -27.22 -13.36
N GLU A 56 -19.02 -26.49 -13.70
CA GLU A 56 -20.25 -26.27 -12.94
C GLU A 56 -20.14 -26.25 -11.39
N GLY A 57 -20.12 -25.04 -10.84
CA GLY A 57 -20.17 -24.78 -9.41
C GLY A 57 -20.36 -23.30 -9.11
N ASP A 58 -21.52 -22.76 -9.48
CA ASP A 58 -21.98 -21.40 -9.14
C ASP A 58 -22.33 -21.33 -7.64
N GLU A 59 -21.33 -21.51 -6.77
CA GLU A 59 -21.42 -21.03 -5.39
C GLU A 59 -20.96 -19.58 -5.37
N GLU A 60 -21.97 -18.71 -5.50
CA GLU A 60 -21.96 -17.28 -5.24
C GLU A 60 -21.17 -16.95 -3.95
N MET A 61 -19.85 -16.79 -4.06
CA MET A 61 -19.01 -16.34 -2.95
C MET A 61 -19.27 -14.84 -2.75
N LYS A 62 -20.38 -14.52 -2.08
CA LYS A 62 -20.66 -13.19 -1.51
C LYS A 62 -19.64 -12.92 -0.41
N GLU A 63 -18.41 -12.60 -0.79
CA GLU A 63 -17.46 -11.96 0.11
C GLU A 63 -17.94 -10.52 0.30
N GLU A 64 -18.77 -10.30 1.32
CA GLU A 64 -18.95 -8.95 1.87
C GLU A 64 -17.56 -8.33 2.04
N PRO A 65 -17.35 -7.03 1.72
CA PRO A 65 -16.04 -6.41 1.85
C PRO A 65 -15.62 -6.47 3.31
N LYS A 66 -14.83 -7.49 3.66
CA LYS A 66 -14.30 -7.72 5.00
C LYS A 66 -13.51 -6.48 5.31
N LYS A 67 -14.02 -5.62 6.20
CA LYS A 67 -13.33 -4.38 6.59
C LYS A 67 -11.99 -4.77 7.20
N ILE A 68 -10.92 -4.70 6.41
CA ILE A 68 -9.56 -5.07 6.83
C ILE A 68 -9.10 -4.03 7.85
N SER A 69 -9.47 -4.23 9.11
CA SER A 69 -8.97 -3.42 10.19
C SER A 69 -7.48 -3.74 10.40
N THR A 70 -6.65 -2.71 10.48
CA THR A 70 -5.24 -2.86 10.84
C THR A 70 -5.03 -3.35 12.27
N SER A 71 -6.08 -3.34 13.11
CA SER A 71 -6.01 -3.72 14.53
C SER A 71 -6.41 -5.17 14.84
N VAL A 72 -7.04 -5.90 13.92
CA VAL A 72 -7.62 -7.25 14.16
C VAL A 72 -6.63 -8.37 13.78
N PRO A 73 -6.74 -9.61 14.33
CA PRO A 73 -5.94 -10.76 13.89
C PRO A 73 -6.04 -10.98 12.37
N ARG A 74 -4.90 -11.22 11.72
CA ARG A 74 -4.75 -11.29 10.25
C ARG A 74 -4.47 -12.71 9.74
N GLY A 75 -4.63 -13.72 10.59
CA GLY A 75 -4.34 -15.11 10.21
C GLY A 75 -2.86 -15.32 9.91
N SER A 76 -1.97 -14.55 10.55
CA SER A 76 -0.53 -14.82 10.36
C SER A 76 -0.18 -16.17 10.98
N ARG A 77 0.77 -16.90 10.38
CA ARG A 77 1.25 -18.21 10.88
C ARG A 77 1.55 -18.22 12.39
N ARG A 78 2.06 -17.12 12.93
CA ARG A 78 2.32 -16.96 14.37
C ARG A 78 1.03 -16.86 15.20
N GLU A 79 0.03 -16.14 14.73
CA GLU A 79 -1.27 -16.02 15.40
C GLU A 79 -2.01 -17.36 15.39
N GLU A 80 -1.96 -18.11 14.29
CA GLU A 80 -2.55 -19.45 14.16
C GLU A 80 -1.86 -20.47 15.06
N TRP A 81 -0.54 -20.50 15.08
CA TRP A 81 0.22 -21.35 16.01
C TRP A 81 -0.08 -21.03 17.47
N ARG A 82 -0.29 -19.75 17.81
CA ARG A 82 -0.69 -19.36 19.18
C ARG A 82 -2.10 -19.84 19.51
N LYS A 83 -3.06 -19.66 18.60
CA LYS A 83 -4.43 -20.15 18.76
C LYS A 83 -4.46 -21.68 18.92
N SER A 84 -3.71 -22.42 18.10
CA SER A 84 -3.63 -23.89 18.19
C SER A 84 -2.97 -24.37 19.49
N LYS A 85 -2.10 -23.56 20.08
CA LYS A 85 -1.52 -23.77 21.41
C LYS A 85 -2.36 -23.20 22.56
N GLY A 86 -3.62 -22.81 22.32
CA GLY A 86 -4.53 -22.27 23.34
C GLY A 86 -4.12 -20.91 23.89
N MET A 87 -3.18 -20.22 23.24
CA MET A 87 -2.73 -18.89 23.62
C MET A 87 -3.52 -17.80 22.89
N GLU A 88 -3.57 -16.60 23.48
CA GLU A 88 -4.12 -15.43 22.81
C GLU A 88 -3.38 -15.15 21.49
N ALA A 89 -4.13 -14.88 20.41
CA ALA A 89 -3.60 -14.70 19.05
C ALA A 89 -2.43 -13.70 19.01
N ARG A 90 -2.48 -12.63 19.80
CA ARG A 90 -1.38 -11.68 19.99
C ARG A 90 -0.99 -11.59 21.47
N PRO A 91 0.30 -11.42 21.80
CA PRO A 91 0.71 -11.22 23.18
C PRO A 91 0.15 -9.92 23.75
N LYS A 92 -0.15 -9.91 25.06
CA LYS A 92 -0.49 -8.70 25.81
C LYS A 92 0.76 -7.80 25.92
N LEU A 93 0.56 -6.50 25.72
CA LEU A 93 1.60 -5.51 25.98
C LEU A 93 1.74 -5.38 27.51
N LYS A 94 2.95 -5.56 28.03
CA LYS A 94 3.28 -5.42 29.45
C LYS A 94 4.37 -4.36 29.60
N GLY A 95 4.34 -3.61 30.70
CA GLY A 95 5.33 -2.59 31.03
C GLY A 95 4.93 -1.15 30.69
N LEU A 96 5.89 -0.26 30.86
CA LEU A 96 5.76 1.18 30.65
C LEU A 96 6.45 1.60 29.35
N ASN A 97 5.92 2.61 28.66
CA ASN A 97 6.58 3.23 27.53
C ASN A 97 7.75 4.12 28.00
N LYS A 98 8.51 4.72 27.07
CA LYS A 98 9.61 5.65 27.39
C LYS A 98 9.20 6.87 28.23
N LEU A 99 7.90 7.17 28.31
CA LEU A 99 7.33 8.28 29.08
C LEU A 99 6.80 7.83 30.45
N GLY A 100 7.04 6.58 30.86
CA GLY A 100 6.56 6.05 32.14
C GLY A 100 5.06 5.75 32.20
N VAL A 101 4.36 5.76 31.06
CA VAL A 101 2.92 5.47 30.97
C VAL A 101 2.72 4.02 30.55
N PRO A 102 1.69 3.29 31.06
CA PRO A 102 1.37 1.95 30.61
C PRO A 102 1.30 1.83 29.08
N ILE A 103 1.97 0.82 28.53
CA ILE A 103 1.96 0.57 27.08
C ILE A 103 0.54 0.12 26.69
N SER A 104 -0.12 0.92 25.87
CA SER A 104 -1.42 0.60 25.28
C SER A 104 -1.33 0.47 23.76
N ARG A 105 -2.29 -0.24 23.15
CA ARG A 105 -2.39 -0.35 21.68
C ARG A 105 -2.83 0.96 21.02
N HIS A 106 -3.59 1.77 21.75
CA HIS A 106 -4.17 3.00 21.25
C HIS A 106 -3.78 4.16 22.14
N LYS A 107 -3.11 5.15 21.56
CA LYS A 107 -2.75 6.42 22.21
C LYS A 107 -1.80 6.27 23.41
N ALA A 108 -0.96 5.23 23.47
CA ALA A 108 0.08 5.11 24.51
C ALA A 108 1.04 6.29 24.45
N GLY A 109 1.09 7.10 25.51
CA GLY A 109 1.95 8.28 25.58
C GLY A 109 1.56 9.44 24.67
N LYS A 110 0.39 9.40 24.01
CA LYS A 110 -0.09 10.55 23.23
C LYS A 110 -0.73 11.56 24.18
N THR A 111 -0.11 12.73 24.33
CA THR A 111 -0.68 13.82 25.13
C THR A 111 -2.04 14.22 24.56
N LYS A 112 -3.05 14.36 25.44
CA LYS A 112 -4.39 14.81 25.05
C LYS A 112 -4.26 16.24 24.54
N ARG A 113 -4.31 16.45 23.22
CA ARG A 113 -4.36 17.79 22.64
C ARG A 113 -5.68 18.42 23.08
N ARG A 114 -5.61 19.46 23.91
CA ARG A 114 -6.77 20.30 24.24
C ARG A 114 -7.26 20.91 22.91
N ARG A 115 -8.52 20.66 22.57
CA ARG A 115 -9.26 21.43 21.57
C ARG A 115 -10.10 22.43 22.33
#